data_AF-A0A2N3L0R0-F1
#
_entry.id   AF-A0A2N3L0R0-F1
#
_cell.length_a   1.000
_cell.length_b   1.000
_cell.length_c   1.000
_cell.angle_alpha   90.00
_cell.angle_beta   90.00
_cell.angle_gamma   90.00
#
_symmetry.space_group_name_H-M   'P 1'
#
loop_
_entity.id
_entity.type
_entity.pdbx_description
1 polymer ?
#
loop_
_entity_poly.entity_id
_entity_poly.type
_entity_poly.pdbx_seq_one_letter_code
_entity_poly.pdbx_strand_id
1 'polypeptide(L)'
;MSWYMSAQSHIAKVHEDLPDGCSFEDRKKALKDAYPFGPRSMYPYKAWCKAQREYLAKFRPQKDIPPTPLEQAINSAQEGE
;
A
#
# COMPACT_ATOMS: atom_id res chain seq x y z
N MET A 1 -7.39 3.00 23.48
CA MET A 1 -6.92 3.14 22.08
C MET A 1 -6.27 1.83 21.66
N SER A 2 -6.55 1.33 20.45
CA SER A 2 -5.89 0.12 19.94
C SER A 2 -4.56 0.46 19.25
N TRP A 3 -3.62 -0.48 19.23
CA TRP A 3 -2.34 -0.34 18.51
C TRP A 3 -2.52 0.07 17.04
N TYR A 4 -3.61 -0.40 16.43
CA TYR A 4 -3.98 -0.05 15.06
C TYR A 4 -4.42 1.42 14.92
N MET A 5 -5.24 1.95 15.84
CA MET A 5 -5.61 3.37 15.82
C MET A 5 -4.40 4.27 16.05
N SER A 6 -3.49 3.88 16.96
CA SER A 6 -2.22 4.60 17.15
C SER A 6 -1.37 4.58 15.88
N ALA A 7 -1.30 3.43 15.19
CA ALA A 7 -0.58 3.32 13.93
C ALA A 7 -1.19 4.22 12.84
N GLN A 8 -2.52 4.22 12.70
CA GLN A 8 -3.23 5.07 11.75
C GLN A 8 -2.98 6.56 12.03
N SER A 9 -3.06 6.98 13.29
CA SER A 9 -2.80 8.37 13.67
C SER A 9 -1.36 8.78 13.33
N HIS A 10 -0.39 7.88 13.51
CA HIS A 10 0.99 8.18 13.15
C HIS A 10 1.21 8.22 11.64
N ILE A 11 0.60 7.31 10.87
CA ILE A 11 0.61 7.33 9.40
C ILE A 11 0.00 8.63 8.87
N ALA A 12 -1.09 9.13 9.48
CA ALA A 12 -1.70 10.39 9.09
C ALA A 12 -0.74 11.58 9.27
N LYS A 13 -0.02 11.64 10.39
CA LYS A 13 1.00 12.68 10.61
C LYS A 13 2.12 12.61 9.58
N VAL A 14 2.65 11.42 9.33
CA VAL A 14 3.69 11.22 8.30
C VAL A 14 3.17 11.60 6.91
N HIS A 15 1.88 11.40 6.63
CA HIS A 15 1.27 11.84 5.38
C HIS A 15 1.21 13.35 5.25
N GLU A 16 0.89 14.07 6.32
CA GLU A 16 0.88 15.55 6.35
C GLU A 16 2.28 16.14 6.13
N ASP A 17 3.32 15.46 6.61
CA ASP A 17 4.72 15.86 6.41
C ASP A 17 5.29 15.49 5.02
N LEU A 18 4.60 14.65 4.25
CA LEU A 18 5.06 14.21 2.94
C LEU A 18 4.72 15.24 1.86
N PRO A 19 5.66 15.56 0.94
CA PRO A 19 5.39 16.50 -0.14
C PRO A 19 4.34 15.95 -1.12
N ASP A 20 3.48 16.86 -1.60
CA ASP A 20 2.49 16.57 -2.61
C ASP A 20 3.16 16.00 -3.88
N GLY A 21 2.69 14.85 -4.34
CA GLY A 21 3.24 14.19 -5.54
C GLY A 21 4.44 13.27 -5.31
N CYS A 22 4.85 12.97 -4.06
CA CYS A 22 5.92 12.00 -3.85
C CYS A 22 5.58 10.62 -4.47
N SER A 23 6.58 9.81 -4.81
CA SER A 23 6.33 8.50 -5.42
C SER A 23 5.76 7.50 -4.42
N PHE A 24 5.14 6.42 -4.91
CA PHE A 24 4.68 5.31 -4.06
C PHE A 24 5.84 4.72 -3.22
N GLU A 25 7.02 4.63 -3.80
CA GLU A 25 8.21 4.08 -3.12
C GLU A 25 8.68 5.01 -2.00
N ASP A 26 8.68 6.33 -2.24
CA ASP A 26 9.03 7.32 -1.23
C ASP A 26 8.05 7.32 -0.06
N ARG A 27 6.73 7.20 -0.33
CA ARG A 27 5.71 7.02 0.72
C ARG A 27 6.02 5.79 1.57
N LYS A 28 6.30 4.66 0.93
CA LYS A 28 6.59 3.41 1.62
C LYS A 28 7.85 3.51 2.48
N LYS A 29 8.89 4.19 1.98
CA LYS A 29 10.14 4.41 2.72
C LYS A 29 9.91 5.30 3.93
N ALA A 30 9.27 6.45 3.75
CA ALA A 30 8.95 7.38 4.84
C ALA A 30 8.17 6.70 5.97
N LEU A 31 7.16 5.88 5.64
CA LEU A 31 6.42 5.12 6.64
C LEU A 31 7.29 4.06 7.33
N LYS A 32 8.18 3.37 6.61
CA LYS A 32 9.05 2.36 7.22
C LYS A 32 10.02 2.97 8.25
N ASP A 33 10.50 4.17 7.96
CA ASP A 33 11.45 4.91 8.80
C ASP A 33 10.74 5.55 10.00
N ALA A 34 9.50 6.00 9.84
CA ALA A 34 8.65 6.56 10.89
C ALA A 34 7.97 5.52 11.80
N TYR A 35 8.59 4.37 12.08
CA TYR A 35 7.97 3.35 12.95
C TYR A 35 8.01 3.77 14.43
N PRO A 36 6.87 3.88 15.14
CA PRO A 36 6.83 4.49 16.48
C PRO A 36 6.95 3.50 17.65
N PHE A 37 6.81 2.18 17.43
CA PHE A 37 6.59 1.21 18.54
C PHE A 37 7.85 0.46 18.99
N GLY A 38 9.05 1.02 18.77
CA GLY A 38 10.31 0.46 19.26
C GLY A 38 10.74 -0.82 18.53
N PRO A 39 10.90 -1.98 19.19
CA PRO A 39 11.26 -3.22 18.52
C PRO A 39 10.17 -3.68 17.54
N ARG A 40 10.57 -4.16 16.37
CA ARG A 40 9.67 -4.69 15.32
C ARG A 40 9.23 -6.12 15.65
N SER A 41 8.49 -6.27 16.75
CA SER A 41 8.03 -7.58 17.23
C SER A 41 6.57 -7.54 17.72
N MET A 42 5.99 -8.73 17.88
CA MET A 42 4.66 -8.95 18.46
C MET A 42 3.51 -8.22 17.72
N TYR A 43 2.42 -7.96 18.44
CA TYR A 43 1.18 -7.39 17.93
C TYR A 43 1.28 -5.93 17.45
N PRO A 44 2.07 -5.03 18.09
CA PRO A 44 2.23 -3.64 17.62
C PRO A 44 2.77 -3.56 16.19
N TYR A 45 3.76 -4.40 15.89
CA TYR A 45 4.33 -4.49 14.55
C TYR A 45 3.31 -5.00 13.52
N LYS A 46 2.51 -6.02 13.87
CA LYS A 46 1.43 -6.52 13.00
C LYS A 46 0.37 -5.44 12.72
N ALA A 47 -0.02 -4.69 13.75
CA ALA A 47 -0.96 -3.58 13.63
C ALA A 47 -0.42 -2.48 12.71
N TRP A 48 0.86 -2.12 12.86
CA TRP A 48 1.55 -1.20 11.97
C TRP A 48 1.56 -1.65 10.51
N CYS A 49 1.99 -2.90 10.25
CA CYS A 49 2.01 -3.46 8.90
C CYS A 49 0.61 -3.47 8.26
N LYS A 50 -0.43 -3.77 9.04
CA LYS A 50 -1.82 -3.73 8.57
C LYS A 50 -2.23 -2.31 8.15
N ALA A 51 -2.02 -1.32 9.02
CA ALA A 51 -2.37 0.07 8.75
C ALA A 51 -1.59 0.64 7.56
N GLN A 52 -0.29 0.32 7.47
CA GLN A 52 0.57 0.74 6.36
C GLN A 52 0.07 0.18 5.01
N ARG A 53 -0.30 -1.11 4.97
CA ARG A 53 -0.83 -1.75 3.76
C ARG A 53 -2.13 -1.10 3.29
N GLU A 54 -3.05 -0.82 4.21
CA GLU A 54 -4.34 -0.19 3.88
C GLU A 54 -4.17 1.25 3.40
N TYR A 55 -3.23 2.00 3.99
CA TYR A 55 -2.87 3.34 3.50
C TYR A 55 -2.24 3.28 2.11
N LEU A 56 -1.22 2.44 1.92
CA LEU A 56 -0.51 2.31 0.64
C LEU A 56 -1.41 1.78 -0.48
N ALA A 57 -2.43 0.97 -0.16
CA ALA A 57 -3.39 0.48 -1.16
C ALA A 57 -4.09 1.62 -1.91
N LYS A 58 -4.27 2.79 -1.29
CA LYS A 58 -4.89 3.98 -1.92
C LYS A 58 -4.00 4.63 -2.98
N PHE A 59 -2.69 4.45 -2.88
CA PHE A 59 -1.69 5.07 -3.75
C PHE A 59 -1.00 4.07 -4.66
N ARG A 60 -1.40 2.79 -4.61
CA ARG A 60 -0.81 1.77 -5.45
C ARG A 60 -1.11 2.10 -6.91
N PRO A 61 -0.10 2.14 -7.80
CA PRO A 61 -0.39 2.20 -9.22
C PRO A 61 -1.22 0.98 -9.59
N GLN A 62 -2.30 1.19 -10.34
CA GLN A 62 -2.98 0.07 -10.97
C GLN A 62 -1.96 -0.61 -11.88
N LYS A 63 -1.64 -1.86 -11.56
CA LYS A 63 -0.82 -2.66 -12.46
C LYS A 63 -1.77 -3.10 -13.56
N ASP A 64 -1.46 -2.75 -14.80
CA ASP A 64 -2.08 -3.39 -15.96
C ASP A 64 -1.76 -4.88 -15.87
N ILE A 65 -2.74 -5.66 -15.41
CA ILE A 65 -2.61 -7.10 -15.36
C ILE A 65 -2.72 -7.55 -16.82
N PRO A 66 -1.71 -8.24 -17.38
CA PRO A 66 -1.84 -8.76 -18.72
C PRO A 66 -3.06 -9.69 -18.77
N PRO A 67 -3.85 -9.67 -19.85
CA PRO A 67 -5.03 -10.51 -19.96
C PRO A 67 -4.66 -11.96 -19.72
N THR A 68 -5.52 -12.68 -19.00
CA THR A 68 -5.33 -14.10 -18.72
C THR A 68 -5.32 -14.90 -20.03
N PRO A 69 -4.69 -16.10 -20.07
CA PRO A 69 -4.69 -16.93 -21.28
C PRO A 69 -6.09 -17.22 -21.84
N LEU A 70 -7.11 -17.28 -20.97
CA LEU A 70 -8.50 -17.47 -21.37
C LEU A 70 -9.08 -16.22 -22.04
N GLU A 71 -8.84 -15.03 -21.47
CA GLU A 71 -9.23 -13.76 -22.07
C GLU A 71 -8.49 -13.50 -23.39
N GLN A 72 -7.21 -13.88 -23.48
CA GLN A 72 -6.44 -13.83 -24.72
C GLN A 72 -7.06 -14.73 -25.81
N ALA A 73 -7.48 -15.94 -25.44
CA ALA A 73 -8.14 -16.86 -26.36
C ALA A 73 -9.50 -16.32 -26.85
N ILE A 74 -10.28 -15.69 -25.97
CA ILE A 74 -11.56 -15.06 -26.31
C ILE A 74 -11.35 -13.88 -27.26
N ASN A 75 -10.42 -12.96 -26.93
CA ASN A 75 -10.14 -11.79 -27.78
C ASN A 75 -9.62 -12.20 -29.16
N SER A 76 -8.72 -13.20 -29.21
CA SER A 76 -8.20 -13.74 -30.48
C SER A 76 -9.28 -14.39 -31.34
N ALA A 77 -10.34 -14.94 -30.73
CA ALA A 77 -11.47 -15.51 -31.45
C ALA A 77 -12.46 -14.47 -31.97
N GLN A 78 -12.50 -13.26 -31.38
CA GLN A 78 -13.39 -12.17 -31.81
C GLN A 78 -12.81 -11.28 -32.92
N GLU A 79 -11.49 -11.28 -33.13
CA GLU A 79 -10.81 -10.47 -34.16
C GLU A 79 -10.72 -11.14 -35.54
N GLY A 80 -11.24 -12.37 -35.68
CA GLY A 80 -11.12 -13.21 -36.88
C GLY A 80 -12.36 -13.28 -37.79
N GLU A 81 -13.38 -12.42 -37.61
CA GLU A 81 -14.58 -12.32 -38.48
C GLU A 81 -14.55 -11.09 -39.40
#